data_AF-A0A5B8SRB4-F1
#
_entry.id   AF-A0A5B8SRB4-F1
#
_cell.length_a   1.000
_cell.length_b   1.000
_cell.length_c   1.000
_cell.angle_alpha   90.00
_cell.angle_beta   90.00
_cell.angle_gamma   90.00
#
_symmetry.space_group_name_H-M   'P 1'
#
loop_
_entity.id
_entity.type
_entity.pdbx_description
1 polymer ?
#
loop_
_entity_poly.entity_id
_entity_poly.type
_entity_poly.pdbx_seq_one_letter_code
_entity_poly.pdbx_strand_id
1 'polypeptide(L)' 'MLISNLPERSTLADKVVASYRQRMQIDEGFRDIKSPLFGLGFGMHQSRQGKRIEILLLIAMLANVVMMVAGLYVRDSGQ' A
#
# COMPACT_ATOMS: atom_id res chain seq x y z
N MET A 1 14.72 3.72 -17.30
CA MET A 1 13.86 4.46 -18.25
C MET A 1 12.41 4.26 -17.85
N LEU A 2 11.58 5.32 -17.90
CA LEU A 2 10.14 5.29 -17.58
C LEU A 2 9.35 5.55 -18.88
N ILE A 3 8.29 4.80 -19.12
CA ILE A 3 7.42 4.94 -20.30
C ILE A 3 6.00 5.24 -19.78
N SER A 4 5.30 6.16 -20.43
CA SER A 4 4.00 6.66 -19.98
C SER A 4 3.06 6.89 -21.16
N ASN A 5 1.76 6.64 -20.94
CA ASN A 5 0.69 6.98 -21.88
C ASN A 5 0.00 8.32 -21.53
N LEU A 6 0.59 9.14 -20.66
CA LEU A 6 0.06 10.47 -20.35
C LEU A 6 0.32 11.45 -21.51
N PRO A 7 -0.60 12.39 -21.77
CA PRO A 7 -0.45 13.35 -22.86
C PRO A 7 0.77 14.26 -22.65
N GLU A 8 1.51 14.52 -23.73
CA GLU A 8 2.68 15.41 -23.69
C GLU A 8 2.28 16.83 -23.31
N ARG A 9 2.82 17.27 -22.16
CA ARG A 9 2.68 18.61 -21.60
C ARG A 9 4.03 18.97 -20.97
N SER A 10 4.29 20.26 -20.75
CA SER A 10 5.53 20.72 -20.11
C SER A 10 5.80 20.09 -18.74
N THR A 11 4.77 19.65 -18.03
CA THR A 11 4.86 18.99 -16.70
C THR A 11 4.85 17.45 -16.76
N LEU A 12 4.95 16.84 -17.96
CA LEU A 12 4.85 15.39 -18.13
C LEU A 12 5.92 14.64 -17.34
N ALA A 13 7.19 15.05 -17.45
CA ALA A 13 8.30 14.36 -16.80
C ALA A 13 8.11 14.30 -15.27
N ASP A 14 7.79 15.43 -14.65
CA ASP A 14 7.57 15.52 -13.20
C ASP A 14 6.41 14.65 -12.75
N LYS A 15 5.30 14.64 -13.51
CA LYS A 15 4.13 13.81 -13.21
C LYS A 15 4.45 12.32 -13.32
N VAL A 16 5.17 11.90 -14.36
CA VAL A 16 5.57 10.50 -14.54
C VAL A 16 6.46 10.04 -13.40
N VAL A 17 7.43 10.87 -13.00
CA VAL A 17 8.31 10.56 -11.86
C VAL A 17 7.51 10.53 -10.55
N ALA A 18 6.60 11.48 -10.32
CA ALA A 18 5.77 11.51 -9.12
C ALA A 18 4.84 10.29 -9.01
N SER A 19 4.16 9.90 -10.10
CA SER A 19 3.35 8.68 -10.13
C SER A 19 4.21 7.42 -9.94
N TYR A 20 5.41 7.37 -10.50
CA TYR A 20 6.30 6.23 -10.28
C TYR A 20 6.75 6.12 -8.82
N ARG A 21 7.01 7.25 -8.14
CA ARG A 21 7.34 7.25 -6.70
C ARG A 21 6.23 6.64 -5.84
N GLN A 22 4.97 6.82 -6.22
CA GLN A 22 3.84 6.22 -5.48
C GLN A 22 3.89 4.68 -5.49
N ARG A 23 4.59 4.03 -6.44
CA ARG A 23 4.77 2.57 -6.39
C ARG A 23 5.51 2.10 -5.13
N MET A 24 6.41 2.91 -4.57
CA MET A 24 7.12 2.53 -3.34
C MET A 24 6.17 2.37 -2.14
N GLN A 25 5.07 3.13 -2.12
CA GLN A 25 4.04 2.99 -1.07
C GLN A 25 3.32 1.64 -1.14
N ILE A 26 3.18 1.08 -2.35
CA ILE A 26 2.58 -0.25 -2.53
C ILE A 26 3.50 -1.32 -1.93
N ASP A 27 4.80 -1.25 -2.20
CA ASP A 27 5.78 -2.19 -1.64
C ASP A 27 5.87 -2.09 -0.11
N GLU A 28 5.74 -0.89 0.43
CA GLU A 28 5.69 -0.63 1.86
C GLU A 28 4.45 -1.25 2.50
N GLY A 29 3.25 -1.05 1.92
CA GLY A 29 2.03 -1.72 2.41
C GLY A 29 2.11 -3.25 2.39
N PHE A 30 2.75 -3.85 1.36
CA PHE A 30 3.01 -5.30 1.35
C PHE A 30 4.00 -5.73 2.43
N ARG A 31 4.98 -4.88 2.77
CA ARG A 31 5.94 -5.15 3.84
C ARG A 31 5.24 -5.10 5.21
N ASP A 32 4.35 -4.14 5.42
CA ASP A 32 3.58 -3.99 6.66
C ASP A 32 2.60 -5.14 6.87
N ILE A 33 1.96 -5.65 5.82
CA ILE A 33 1.15 -6.87 5.94
C ILE A 33 1.98 -8.06 6.46
N LYS A 34 3.21 -8.22 5.96
CA LYS A 34 4.07 -9.36 6.27
C LYS A 34 4.83 -9.20 7.58
N SER A 35 5.14 -7.97 8.00
CA SER A 35 5.97 -7.66 9.16
C SER A 35 5.34 -8.20 10.44
N PRO A 36 6.01 -9.09 11.19
CA PRO A 36 5.48 -9.64 12.43
C PRO A 36 5.59 -8.68 13.63
N LEU A 37 6.52 -7.72 13.59
CA LEU A 37 6.78 -6.80 14.70
C LEU A 37 6.13 -5.43 14.51
N PHE A 38 6.12 -4.94 13.27
CA PHE A 38 5.70 -3.56 12.96
C PHE A 38 4.47 -3.52 12.03
N GLY A 39 3.78 -4.64 11.89
CA GLY A 39 2.72 -4.81 10.92
C GLY A 39 1.73 -5.88 11.33
N LEU A 40 1.05 -6.49 10.36
CA LEU A 40 -0.06 -7.42 10.64
C LEU A 40 0.39 -8.88 10.84
N GLY A 41 1.69 -9.17 10.69
CA GLY A 41 2.27 -10.48 10.92
C GLY A 41 1.62 -11.60 10.11
N PHE A 42 1.13 -11.29 8.91
CA PHE A 42 0.28 -12.21 8.13
C PHE A 42 0.93 -13.58 7.92
N GLY A 43 2.25 -13.66 7.79
CA GLY A 43 2.99 -14.92 7.64
C GLY A 43 2.84 -15.89 8.82
N MET A 44 2.35 -15.43 9.97
CA MET A 44 2.15 -16.22 11.18
C MET A 44 0.77 -16.88 11.26
N HIS A 45 -0.05 -16.85 10.19
CA HIS A 45 -1.43 -17.34 10.21
C HIS A 45 -1.58 -18.86 10.41
N GLN A 46 -0.53 -19.65 10.15
CA GLN A 46 -0.44 -21.13 10.28
C GLN A 46 -1.50 -21.96 9.52
N SER A 47 -2.50 -21.33 8.88
CA SER A 47 -3.47 -21.98 7.99
C SER A 47 -2.82 -22.65 6.77
N ARG A 48 -3.29 -23.85 6.41
CA ARG A 48 -3.00 -24.51 5.12
C ARG A 48 -4.19 -24.45 4.14
N GLN A 49 -5.34 -23.93 4.59
CA GLN A 49 -6.55 -23.84 3.79
C GLN A 49 -6.59 -22.52 3.01
N GLY A 50 -6.62 -22.59 1.68
CA GLY A 50 -6.61 -21.42 0.79
C GLY A 50 -7.72 -20.42 1.10
N LYS A 51 -8.97 -20.89 1.26
CA LYS A 51 -10.13 -20.04 1.61
C LYS A 51 -9.91 -19.24 2.89
N ARG A 52 -9.29 -19.84 3.91
CA ARG A 52 -8.97 -19.14 5.16
C ARG A 52 -7.87 -18.10 4.95
N ILE A 53 -6.87 -18.39 4.14
CA ILE A 53 -5.81 -17.43 3.79
C ILE A 53 -6.40 -16.24 3.03
N GLU A 54 -7.31 -16.46 2.08
CA GLU A 54 -8.01 -15.41 1.35
C GLU A 54 -8.79 -14.48 2.28
N ILE A 55 -9.56 -15.03 3.21
CA ILE A 55 -10.32 -14.25 4.20
C ILE A 55 -9.37 -13.44 5.08
N LEU A 56 -8.30 -14.05 5.59
CA LEU A 56 -7.33 -13.35 6.40
C LEU A 56 -6.64 -12.23 5.61
N LEU A 57 -6.35 -12.46 4.32
CA LEU A 57 -5.72 -11.46 3.46
C LEU A 57 -6.66 -10.28 3.22
N LEU A 58 -7.95 -10.55 3.01
CA LEU A 58 -8.98 -9.52 2.91
C LEU A 58 -9.05 -8.68 4.20
N ILE A 59 -9.08 -9.32 5.36
CA ILE A 59 -9.07 -8.62 6.65
C ILE A 59 -7.82 -7.74 6.78
N ALA A 60 -6.65 -8.27 6.43
CA ALA A 60 -5.40 -7.53 6.47
C ALA A 60 -5.42 -6.32 5.53
N MET A 61 -5.95 -6.45 4.32
CA MET A 61 -6.10 -5.35 3.37
C MET A 61 -7.05 -4.27 3.89
N LEU A 62 -8.20 -4.66 4.46
CA LEU A 62 -9.15 -3.71 5.06
C LEU A 62 -8.52 -2.93 6.22
N ALA A 63 -7.76 -3.62 7.10
CA ALA A 63 -7.04 -2.97 8.18
C ALA A 63 -6.02 -1.93 7.66
N ASN A 64 -5.30 -2.25 6.58
CA ASN A 64 -4.38 -1.28 5.95
C ASN A 64 -5.11 -0.06 5.39
N VAL A 65 -6.28 -0.23 4.76
CA VAL A 65 -7.09 0.91 4.29
C VAL A 65 -7.51 1.79 5.45
N VAL A 66 -7.96 1.21 6.57
CA VAL A 66 -8.32 1.97 7.77
C VAL A 66 -7.11 2.74 8.32
N MET A 67 -5.94 2.11 8.43
CA MET A 67 -4.71 2.78 8.86
C MET A 67 -4.30 3.91 7.91
N MET A 68 -4.42 3.71 6.60
CA MET A 68 -4.14 4.74 5.60
C MET A 68 -5.08 5.94 5.77
N VAL A 69 -6.39 5.70 5.91
CA VAL A 69 -7.38 6.77 6.14
C VAL A 69 -7.11 7.50 7.44
N ALA A 70 -6.77 6.78 8.51
CA ALA A 70 -6.39 7.39 9.79
C ALA A 70 -5.15 8.28 9.64
N GLY A 71 -4.11 7.83 8.93
CA GLY A 71 -2.93 8.63 8.65
C GLY A 71 -3.23 9.87 7.79
N LEU A 72 -4.13 9.74 6.81
CA LEU A 72 -4.60 10.87 6.01
C LEU A 72 -5.36 11.89 6.87
N TYR A 73 -6.20 11.41 7.78
CA TYR A 73 -6.96 12.25 8.70
C TYR A 73 -6.02 13.02 9.65
N VAL A 74 -5.02 12.37 10.23
CA VAL A 74 -4.02 13.03 11.09
C VAL A 74 -3.29 14.12 10.31
N ARG A 75 -2.83 13.81 9.09
CA ARG A 75 -2.14 14.77 8.22
C ARG A 75 -3.00 15.99 7.87
N ASP A 76 -4.28 15.77 7.59
CA ASP A 76 -5.23 16.86 7.28
C ASP A 76 -5.56 17.71 8.51
N SER A 77 -5.61 17.08 9.69
CA SER A 77 -5.85 17.74 10.98
C SER A 77 -4.67 18.60 11.45
N GLY A 78 -3.56 18.63 10.70
CA GLY A 78 -2.41 19.50 10.97
C GLY A 78 -1.57 19.11 12.19
N GLN A 79 -1.64 17.85 12.63
CA GLN A 79 -0.76 17.29 13.67
C GLN A 79 0.34 16.41 13.07
#